data_AF-A0AA36LT95-F1
#
_entry.id   AF-A0AA36LT95-F1
#
_cell.length_a   1.000
_cell.length_b   1.000
_cell.length_c   1.000
_cell.angle_alpha   90.00
_cell.angle_beta   90.00
_cell.angle_gamma   90.00
#
_symmetry.space_group_name_H-M   'P 1'
#
loop_
_entity.id
_entity.type
_entity.pdbx_description
1 polymer ?
#
loop_
_entity_poly.entity_id
_entity_poly.type
_entity_poly.pdbx_seq_one_letter_code
_entity_poly.pdbx_strand_id
1 'polypeptide(L)'
;MKITPHSFNKCVSRIVKSLDFSHEKKSIKNNLIHKVNFNCFEERKLYNLISELEKDFDYNDDYDKKLPIYIQIWDEINKSDDHRNYVLLEAQANKGKRSDELCCFLVEQGWLVEHTNIEFPSQNHVLDDLRSDALCQQAIRKLIVKGVQENIQSIVDGKSSPPKGWAKKEHEKQESILSIVCYVLGLTTDKENGAKNRLGQDPISNIVSSITNRAYGFIKQNIGGEDPDRKVMHKIVDSYYRCYSNKEKLPSAEIIDKVITEIANTVFISSNPHDEDYHTLLDDCNSPLSIEASAHKIISKAILHPIISEKYFKHMESRVHSNSFRQPNGEKKEYISMEKEYLATDETQHIYSSQFYKDIEGYLRSINTNLTDNDILSCSMDYHQYFCKQFGLNVPSLAALESFQRLTIESNKRRAVYIE
;
A
#
# COMPACT_ATOMS: atom_id res chain seq x y z
N MET A 1 -59.56 29.35 -54.84
CA MET A 1 -60.96 28.86 -54.72
C MET A 1 -61.07 28.14 -53.37
N LYS A 2 -62.04 28.59 -52.55
CA LYS A 2 -62.62 28.08 -51.28
C LYS A 2 -61.87 27.00 -50.45
N ILE A 3 -61.42 27.32 -49.24
CA ILE A 3 -62.06 27.14 -47.90
C ILE A 3 -61.91 25.71 -47.32
N THR A 4 -61.28 25.67 -46.13
CA THR A 4 -61.17 24.70 -45.00
C THR A 4 -62.54 24.08 -44.54
N PRO A 5 -62.73 23.34 -43.41
CA PRO A 5 -61.85 22.77 -42.35
C PRO A 5 -62.27 21.37 -41.77
N HIS A 6 -61.53 20.88 -40.75
CA HIS A 6 -61.99 20.13 -39.53
C HIS A 6 -62.68 18.75 -39.69
N SER A 7 -62.65 17.77 -38.77
CA SER A 7 -62.06 17.58 -37.43
C SER A 7 -62.44 16.16 -36.91
N PHE A 8 -61.81 15.75 -35.80
CA PHE A 8 -62.35 14.93 -34.69
C PHE A 8 -62.64 13.40 -34.80
N ASN A 9 -61.84 12.66 -34.02
CA ASN A 9 -62.21 11.78 -32.88
C ASN A 9 -62.63 10.30 -33.02
N LYS A 10 -62.15 9.54 -32.01
CA LYS A 10 -62.63 8.29 -31.37
C LYS A 10 -62.21 6.91 -31.91
N CYS A 11 -61.17 6.38 -31.24
CA CYS A 11 -61.19 5.17 -30.39
C CYS A 11 -62.40 4.21 -30.50
N VAL A 12 -62.15 2.89 -30.63
CA VAL A 12 -62.63 1.81 -29.73
C VAL A 12 -62.42 0.40 -30.34
N SER A 13 -61.65 -0.41 -29.60
CA SER A 13 -61.68 -1.87 -29.37
C SER A 13 -61.84 -2.90 -30.50
N ARG A 14 -61.00 -3.94 -30.44
CA ARG A 14 -61.47 -5.34 -30.30
C ARG A 14 -60.40 -6.20 -29.58
N ILE A 15 -60.76 -6.66 -28.39
CA ILE A 15 -60.16 -7.78 -27.67
C ILE A 15 -60.93 -9.03 -28.11
N VAL A 16 -60.26 -10.08 -28.57
CA VAL A 16 -60.72 -11.47 -28.43
C VAL A 16 -59.52 -12.35 -28.06
N LYS A 17 -59.77 -13.18 -27.04
CA LYS A 17 -58.89 -14.08 -26.29
C LYS A 17 -58.50 -15.35 -27.07
N SER A 18 -57.36 -15.93 -26.73
CA SER A 18 -57.29 -17.31 -26.24
C SER A 18 -56.02 -17.54 -25.43
N LEU A 19 -56.23 -17.80 -24.13
CA LEU A 19 -55.29 -18.47 -23.23
C LEU A 19 -55.06 -19.91 -23.75
N ASP A 20 -53.84 -20.40 -23.66
CA ASP A 20 -53.59 -21.72 -23.08
C ASP A 20 -52.30 -21.68 -22.27
N PHE A 21 -52.45 -21.99 -20.98
CA PHE A 21 -51.37 -22.17 -20.02
C PHE A 21 -50.92 -23.63 -20.04
N SER A 22 -49.61 -23.86 -20.08
CA SER A 22 -49.01 -25.00 -19.38
C SER A 22 -47.85 -24.49 -18.50
N HIS A 23 -47.97 -24.72 -17.20
CA HIS A 23 -46.89 -24.62 -16.21
C HIS A 23 -46.03 -25.91 -16.32
N GLU A 24 -44.70 -25.96 -16.12
CA GLU A 24 -43.92 -25.55 -14.94
C GLU A 24 -42.39 -25.44 -15.24
N LYS A 25 -41.75 -24.39 -14.66
CA LYS A 25 -40.48 -24.32 -13.85
C LYS A 25 -39.23 -25.11 -14.29
N LYS A 26 -37.98 -24.59 -14.33
CA LYS A 26 -37.19 -23.50 -13.67
C LYS A 26 -36.09 -23.03 -14.65
N SER A 27 -35.86 -21.74 -14.90
CA SER A 27 -35.12 -20.75 -14.07
C SER A 27 -33.61 -21.01 -13.90
N ILE A 28 -32.80 -20.42 -14.78
CA ILE A 28 -31.55 -19.75 -14.37
C ILE A 28 -31.67 -18.30 -14.86
N LYS A 29 -32.06 -17.41 -13.94
CA LYS A 29 -31.94 -15.98 -14.14
C LYS A 29 -30.46 -15.63 -14.01
N ASN A 30 -29.81 -15.36 -15.13
CA ASN A 30 -28.73 -14.37 -15.14
C ASN A 30 -29.38 -13.07 -14.69
N ASN A 31 -29.01 -12.55 -13.52
CA ASN A 31 -29.37 -11.20 -13.12
C ASN A 31 -28.64 -10.24 -14.07
N LEU A 32 -29.25 -9.99 -15.23
CA LEU A 32 -29.02 -8.77 -15.98
C LEU A 32 -29.27 -7.62 -15.01
N ILE A 33 -28.24 -6.83 -14.77
CA ILE A 33 -28.33 -5.48 -14.24
C ILE A 33 -29.48 -4.81 -14.99
N HIS A 34 -30.50 -4.37 -14.27
CA HIS A 34 -31.63 -3.65 -14.84
C HIS A 34 -31.08 -2.42 -15.56
N LYS A 35 -31.03 -2.47 -16.90
CA LYS A 35 -30.82 -1.29 -17.73
C LYS A 35 -31.96 -0.33 -17.43
N VAL A 36 -31.64 0.74 -16.72
CA VAL A 36 -32.49 1.93 -16.60
C VAL A 36 -32.69 2.45 -18.04
N ASN A 37 -33.92 2.83 -18.39
CA ASN A 37 -34.31 3.25 -19.74
C ASN A 37 -33.63 4.57 -20.13
N PHE A 38 -32.38 4.46 -20.57
CA PHE A 38 -31.64 5.52 -21.23
C PHE A 38 -31.98 5.60 -22.71
N ASN A 39 -31.85 6.80 -23.26
CA ASN A 39 -31.91 7.01 -24.70
C ASN A 39 -30.73 6.24 -25.36
N CYS A 40 -31.03 5.25 -26.21
CA CYS A 40 -30.04 4.26 -26.68
C CYS A 40 -28.86 4.83 -27.47
N PHE A 41 -28.99 6.07 -27.97
CA PHE A 41 -27.93 6.79 -28.67
C PHE A 41 -26.91 7.43 -27.72
N GLU A 42 -27.38 8.04 -26.62
CA GLU A 42 -26.52 8.67 -25.61
C GLU A 42 -25.76 7.62 -24.80
N GLU A 43 -26.42 6.49 -24.47
CA GLU A 43 -25.77 5.34 -23.83
C GLU A 43 -24.61 4.79 -24.67
N ARG A 44 -24.80 4.68 -25.99
CA ARG A 44 -23.74 4.24 -26.92
C ARG A 44 -22.60 5.24 -27.02
N LYS A 45 -22.89 6.55 -26.99
CA LYS A 45 -21.86 7.58 -27.01
C LYS A 45 -20.99 7.52 -25.75
N LEU A 46 -21.60 7.49 -24.56
CA LEU A 46 -20.86 7.36 -23.31
C LEU A 46 -20.07 6.05 -23.26
N TYR A 47 -20.68 4.94 -23.68
CA TYR A 47 -20.00 3.65 -23.75
C TYR A 47 -18.75 3.67 -24.65
N ASN A 48 -18.86 4.30 -25.82
CA ASN A 48 -17.73 4.43 -26.74
C ASN A 48 -16.61 5.28 -26.15
N LEU A 49 -16.94 6.42 -25.52
CA LEU A 49 -15.96 7.26 -24.84
C LEU A 49 -15.22 6.49 -23.74
N ILE A 50 -15.95 5.76 -22.90
CA ILE A 50 -15.32 4.93 -21.86
C ILE A 50 -14.43 3.84 -22.48
N SER A 51 -14.85 3.23 -23.59
CA SER A 51 -14.08 2.16 -24.23
C SER A 51 -12.83 2.68 -24.95
N GLU A 52 -12.79 3.96 -25.29
CA GLU A 52 -11.60 4.62 -25.85
C GLU A 52 -10.54 4.92 -24.80
N LEU A 53 -10.90 5.05 -23.52
CA LEU A 53 -9.92 5.22 -22.43
C LEU A 53 -8.88 4.07 -22.43
N GLU A 54 -9.33 2.83 -22.70
CA GLU A 54 -8.45 1.64 -22.72
C GLU A 54 -7.25 1.82 -23.67
N LYS A 55 -7.50 2.56 -24.76
CA LYS A 55 -6.56 2.82 -25.83
C LYS A 55 -5.68 4.04 -25.54
N ASP A 56 -6.25 5.06 -24.91
CA ASP A 56 -5.59 6.34 -24.63
C ASP A 56 -4.70 6.31 -23.38
N PHE A 57 -4.83 5.30 -22.52
CA PHE A 57 -3.94 5.14 -21.36
C PHE A 57 -2.60 4.50 -21.75
N ASP A 58 -2.04 4.93 -22.87
CA ASP A 58 -0.60 4.87 -23.06
C ASP A 58 -0.07 6.22 -22.56
N TYR A 59 0.57 6.22 -21.41
CA TYR A 59 0.89 7.43 -20.64
C TYR A 59 1.95 8.35 -21.29
N ASN A 60 2.29 8.12 -22.56
CA ASN A 60 3.31 8.82 -23.32
C ASN A 60 2.80 9.55 -24.58
N ASP A 61 1.51 9.49 -24.93
CA ASP A 61 0.96 10.08 -26.16
C ASP A 61 -0.46 10.62 -25.88
N ASP A 62 -0.98 11.71 -26.42
CA ASP A 62 -0.52 12.68 -27.41
C ASP A 62 -1.41 13.94 -27.26
N TYR A 63 -0.86 15.13 -27.55
CA TYR A 63 -1.50 16.44 -27.32
C TYR A 63 -2.54 16.85 -28.40
N ASP A 64 -2.94 15.93 -29.28
CA ASP A 64 -3.57 16.25 -30.56
C ASP A 64 -5.11 16.09 -30.65
N LYS A 65 -5.81 15.85 -29.53
CA LYS A 65 -7.30 15.80 -29.52
C LYS A 65 -7.92 17.18 -29.27
N LYS A 66 -8.84 17.63 -30.15
CA LYS A 66 -9.59 18.92 -30.02
C LYS A 66 -10.31 19.10 -28.66
N LEU A 67 -10.73 18.00 -28.05
CA LEU A 67 -11.05 17.91 -26.62
C LEU A 67 -10.51 16.56 -26.10
N PRO A 68 -9.67 16.53 -25.05
CA PRO A 68 -9.25 15.30 -24.40
C PRO A 68 -10.45 14.44 -24.01
N ILE A 69 -10.33 13.12 -24.17
CA ILE A 69 -11.43 12.19 -23.91
C ILE A 69 -12.01 12.33 -22.50
N TYR A 70 -11.15 12.64 -21.53
CA TYR A 70 -11.54 12.90 -20.15
C TYR A 70 -12.55 14.06 -20.03
N ILE A 71 -12.37 15.16 -20.77
CA ILE A 71 -13.32 16.28 -20.72
C ILE A 71 -14.68 15.85 -21.31
N GLN A 72 -14.67 15.08 -22.39
CA GLN A 72 -15.90 14.59 -23.01
C GLN A 72 -16.67 13.66 -22.06
N ILE A 73 -15.98 12.76 -21.37
CA ILE A 73 -16.59 11.88 -20.36
C ILE A 73 -17.14 12.71 -19.19
N TRP A 74 -16.41 13.73 -18.74
CA TRP A 74 -16.84 14.61 -17.66
C TRP A 74 -18.13 15.35 -18.00
N ASP A 75 -18.22 15.89 -19.21
CA ASP A 75 -19.43 16.53 -19.70
C ASP A 75 -20.62 15.56 -19.76
N GLU A 76 -20.40 14.33 -20.24
CA GLU A 76 -21.46 13.31 -20.29
C GLU A 76 -21.93 12.89 -18.89
N ILE A 77 -21.03 12.71 -17.93
CA ILE A 77 -21.38 12.35 -16.54
C ILE A 77 -22.27 13.40 -15.89
N ASN A 78 -22.03 14.68 -16.18
CA ASN A 78 -22.76 15.79 -15.57
C ASN A 78 -24.14 16.03 -16.18
N LYS A 79 -24.50 15.34 -17.27
CA LYS A 79 -25.83 15.48 -17.89
C LYS A 79 -26.97 14.85 -17.11
N SER A 80 -26.69 13.78 -16.36
CA SER A 80 -27.72 13.06 -15.59
C SER A 80 -27.11 12.13 -14.54
N ASP A 81 -27.85 11.87 -13.46
CA ASP A 81 -27.49 10.86 -12.45
C ASP A 81 -27.22 9.49 -13.06
N ASP A 82 -28.01 9.16 -14.08
CA ASP A 82 -27.97 7.92 -14.83
C ASP A 82 -26.58 7.71 -15.47
N HIS A 83 -26.06 8.70 -16.22
CA HIS A 83 -24.71 8.65 -16.83
C HIS A 83 -23.61 8.52 -15.75
N ARG A 84 -23.71 9.29 -14.66
CA ARG A 84 -22.79 9.17 -13.50
C ARG A 84 -22.78 7.77 -12.92
N ASN A 85 -23.96 7.20 -12.71
CA ASN A 85 -24.15 5.88 -12.14
C ASN A 85 -23.55 4.79 -13.03
N TYR A 86 -23.67 4.93 -14.35
CA TYR A 86 -23.04 4.02 -15.31
C TYR A 86 -21.51 4.04 -15.22
N VAL A 87 -20.90 5.23 -15.19
CA VAL A 87 -19.45 5.38 -15.02
C VAL A 87 -18.97 4.76 -13.72
N LEU A 88 -19.68 4.99 -12.61
CA LEU A 88 -19.35 4.40 -11.32
C LEU A 88 -19.38 2.87 -11.33
N LEU A 89 -20.35 2.25 -12.00
CA LEU A 89 -20.38 0.79 -12.15
C LEU A 89 -19.20 0.27 -12.95
N GLU A 90 -18.86 0.91 -14.07
CA GLU A 90 -17.73 0.48 -14.91
C GLU A 90 -16.38 0.69 -14.22
N ALA A 91 -16.22 1.78 -13.45
CA ALA A 91 -15.03 2.04 -12.65
C ALA A 91 -14.81 0.93 -11.60
N GLN A 92 -15.83 0.58 -10.81
CA GLN A 92 -15.70 -0.42 -9.74
C GLN A 92 -15.77 -1.89 -10.23
N ALA A 93 -16.03 -2.11 -11.52
CA ALA A 93 -16.20 -3.44 -12.09
C ALA A 93 -14.92 -4.30 -12.07
N ASN A 94 -13.75 -3.68 -11.86
CA ASN A 94 -12.44 -4.35 -11.85
C ASN A 94 -12.17 -5.16 -13.13
N LYS A 95 -12.51 -4.60 -14.29
CA LYS A 95 -12.34 -5.21 -15.62
C LYS A 95 -11.00 -4.83 -16.25
N GLY A 96 -9.93 -4.78 -15.43
CA GLY A 96 -8.59 -4.40 -15.90
C GLY A 96 -8.45 -2.91 -16.22
N LYS A 97 -7.65 -2.62 -17.26
CA LYS A 97 -7.14 -1.28 -17.61
C LYS A 97 -8.22 -0.18 -17.65
N ARG A 98 -9.38 -0.49 -18.25
CA ARG A 98 -10.56 0.38 -18.32
C ARG A 98 -11.07 0.85 -16.97
N SER A 99 -11.21 -0.10 -16.04
CA SER A 99 -11.72 0.20 -14.71
C SER A 99 -10.73 1.08 -13.95
N ASP A 100 -9.43 0.80 -14.09
CA ASP A 100 -8.36 1.59 -13.50
C ASP A 100 -8.35 3.03 -14.05
N GLU A 101 -8.46 3.19 -15.36
CA GLU A 101 -8.57 4.50 -16.03
C GLU A 101 -9.75 5.31 -15.52
N LEU A 102 -10.92 4.69 -15.42
CA LEU A 102 -12.12 5.36 -14.91
C LEU A 102 -11.97 5.73 -13.44
N CYS A 103 -11.31 4.90 -12.62
CA CYS A 103 -11.02 5.22 -11.24
C CYS A 103 -10.10 6.45 -11.15
N CYS A 104 -9.04 6.49 -11.98
CA CYS A 104 -8.13 7.62 -12.03
C CYS A 104 -8.82 8.90 -12.47
N PHE A 105 -9.58 8.82 -13.55
CA PHE A 105 -10.38 9.92 -14.06
C PHE A 105 -11.34 10.48 -12.99
N LEU A 106 -12.08 9.62 -12.28
CA LEU A 106 -13.02 10.06 -11.24
C LEU A 106 -12.31 10.79 -10.10
N VAL A 107 -11.15 10.30 -9.68
CA VAL A 107 -10.35 10.94 -8.63
C VAL A 107 -9.79 12.29 -9.11
N GLU A 108 -9.16 12.34 -10.27
CA GLU A 108 -8.54 13.57 -10.78
C GLU A 108 -9.56 14.67 -11.05
N GLN A 109 -10.70 14.33 -11.67
CA GLN A 109 -11.76 15.33 -11.89
C GLN A 109 -12.41 15.76 -10.57
N GLY A 110 -12.65 14.83 -9.66
CA GLY A 110 -13.14 15.17 -8.32
C GLY A 110 -12.17 16.09 -7.57
N TRP A 111 -10.87 15.81 -7.65
CA TRP A 111 -9.81 16.62 -7.07
C TRP A 111 -9.80 18.03 -7.64
N LEU A 112 -9.84 18.16 -8.98
CA LEU A 112 -9.89 19.44 -9.67
C LEU A 112 -11.11 20.25 -9.21
N VAL A 113 -12.30 19.65 -9.18
CA VAL A 113 -13.52 20.35 -8.74
C VAL A 113 -13.38 20.83 -7.29
N GLU A 114 -12.87 19.99 -6.38
CA GLU A 114 -12.75 20.34 -4.97
C GLU A 114 -11.72 21.47 -4.72
N HIS A 115 -10.71 21.59 -5.59
CA HIS A 115 -9.60 22.53 -5.44
C HIS A 115 -9.61 23.69 -6.47
N THR A 116 -10.62 23.79 -7.34
CA THR A 116 -10.74 24.86 -8.36
C THR A 116 -10.91 26.27 -7.81
N ASN A 117 -11.36 26.41 -6.55
CA ASN A 117 -11.58 27.71 -5.90
C ASN A 117 -10.37 28.26 -5.13
N ILE A 118 -9.19 27.63 -5.24
CA ILE A 118 -8.02 28.08 -4.49
C ILE A 118 -7.16 28.99 -5.38
N GLU A 119 -7.13 30.29 -5.04
CA GLU A 119 -6.30 31.29 -5.71
C GLU A 119 -4.82 31.02 -5.44
N PHE A 120 -4.09 30.43 -6.39
CA PHE A 120 -2.64 30.23 -6.27
C PHE A 120 -1.87 30.65 -7.54
N PRO A 121 -0.64 31.21 -7.40
CA PRO A 121 0.22 31.52 -8.54
C PRO A 121 0.84 30.25 -9.15
N SER A 122 0.93 30.21 -10.48
CA SER A 122 1.45 29.11 -11.33
C SER A 122 0.94 27.70 -10.95
N GLN A 123 -0.15 27.30 -11.59
CA GLN A 123 -1.11 26.29 -11.11
C GLN A 123 -0.71 24.81 -11.26
N ASN A 124 0.34 24.45 -12.00
CA ASN A 124 0.59 23.03 -12.31
C ASN A 124 1.38 22.29 -11.23
N HIS A 125 2.50 22.85 -10.75
CA HIS A 125 3.34 22.16 -9.76
C HIS A 125 2.67 22.01 -8.38
N VAL A 126 1.84 22.98 -7.99
CA VAL A 126 1.11 22.93 -6.71
C VAL A 126 0.09 21.79 -6.68
N LEU A 127 -0.55 21.48 -7.82
CA LEU A 127 -1.49 20.36 -7.91
C LEU A 127 -0.79 19.01 -7.82
N ASP A 128 0.40 18.89 -8.41
CA ASP A 128 1.24 17.69 -8.28
C ASP A 128 1.69 17.50 -6.83
N ASP A 129 2.12 18.56 -6.14
CA ASP A 129 2.51 18.49 -4.72
C ASP A 129 1.34 18.06 -3.83
N LEU A 130 0.15 18.65 -4.03
CA LEU A 130 -1.07 18.29 -3.30
C LEU A 130 -1.48 16.83 -3.56
N ARG A 131 -1.41 16.38 -4.81
CA ARG A 131 -1.67 14.99 -5.19
C ARG A 131 -0.68 14.05 -4.50
N SER A 132 0.60 14.38 -4.54
CA SER A 132 1.66 13.58 -3.93
C SER A 132 1.45 13.45 -2.42
N ASP A 133 1.17 14.56 -1.72
CA ASP A 133 0.83 14.55 -0.29
C ASP A 133 -0.42 13.69 -0.02
N ALA A 134 -1.46 13.81 -0.85
CA ALA A 134 -2.68 13.02 -0.69
C ALA A 134 -2.43 11.51 -0.85
N LEU A 135 -1.59 11.11 -1.81
CA LEU A 135 -1.19 9.73 -2.01
C LEU A 135 -0.33 9.21 -0.85
N CYS A 136 0.54 10.04 -0.29
CA CYS A 136 1.27 9.74 0.95
C CYS A 136 0.32 9.50 2.12
N GLN A 137 -0.65 10.40 2.33
CA GLN A 137 -1.66 10.27 3.38
C GLN A 137 -2.50 9.00 3.20
N GLN A 138 -2.87 8.68 1.97
CA GLN A 138 -3.56 7.43 1.62
C GLN A 138 -2.74 6.19 2.01
N ALA A 139 -1.44 6.17 1.71
CA ALA A 139 -0.55 5.06 2.05
C ALA A 139 -0.41 4.89 3.57
N ILE A 140 -0.12 5.98 4.28
CA ILE A 140 -0.03 6.00 5.76
C ILE A 140 -1.33 5.50 6.37
N ARG A 141 -2.47 5.93 5.82
CA ARG A 141 -3.79 5.51 6.31
C ARG A 141 -4.01 4.01 6.14
N LYS A 142 -3.65 3.42 4.99
CA LYS A 142 -3.72 1.97 4.77
C LYS A 142 -2.87 1.23 5.80
N LEU A 143 -1.65 1.70 6.06
CA LEU A 143 -0.76 1.14 7.08
C LEU A 143 -1.40 1.17 8.47
N ILE A 144 -2.03 2.27 8.88
CA ILE A 144 -2.65 2.38 10.20
C ILE A 144 -3.93 1.53 10.30
N VAL A 145 -4.84 1.64 9.34
CA VAL A 145 -6.14 0.94 9.43
C VAL A 145 -5.95 -0.57 9.36
N LYS A 146 -5.21 -1.06 8.36
CA LYS A 146 -5.02 -2.49 8.14
C LYS A 146 -3.92 -3.07 9.04
N GLY A 147 -2.86 -2.30 9.28
CA GLY A 147 -1.71 -2.77 10.07
C GLY A 147 -1.84 -2.58 11.58
N VAL A 148 -2.59 -1.60 12.08
CA VAL A 148 -2.67 -1.30 13.53
C VAL A 148 -4.05 -1.58 14.09
N GLN A 149 -5.09 -1.01 13.49
CA GLN A 149 -6.44 -1.06 14.05
C GLN A 149 -7.02 -2.49 14.02
N GLU A 150 -6.94 -3.19 12.89
CA GLU A 150 -7.43 -4.57 12.77
C GLU A 150 -6.69 -5.53 13.72
N ASN A 151 -5.38 -5.35 13.89
CA ASN A 151 -4.58 -6.14 14.81
C ASN A 151 -4.95 -5.91 16.27
N ILE A 152 -5.09 -4.64 16.69
CA ILE A 152 -5.54 -4.31 18.05
C ILE A 152 -6.94 -4.88 18.30
N GLN A 153 -7.86 -4.75 17.34
CA GLN A 153 -9.22 -5.27 17.46
C GLN A 153 -9.22 -6.79 17.63
N SER A 154 -8.45 -7.51 16.81
CA SER A 154 -8.29 -8.97 16.94
C SER A 154 -7.76 -9.39 18.33
N ILE A 155 -6.86 -8.61 18.92
CA ILE A 155 -6.34 -8.88 20.27
C ILE A 155 -7.39 -8.61 21.34
N VAL A 156 -8.16 -7.53 21.19
CA VAL A 156 -9.25 -7.17 22.12
C VAL A 156 -10.34 -8.24 22.11
N ASP A 157 -10.71 -8.72 20.93
CA ASP A 157 -11.75 -9.74 20.76
C ASP A 157 -11.31 -11.14 21.25
N GLY A 158 -10.01 -11.44 21.18
CA GLY A 158 -9.44 -12.72 21.65
C GLY A 158 -9.14 -12.80 23.15
N LYS A 159 -9.21 -11.69 23.89
CA LYS A 159 -8.96 -11.61 25.34
C LYS A 159 -10.26 -11.41 26.11
N SER A 160 -10.32 -11.86 27.36
CA SER A 160 -11.37 -11.44 28.31
C SER A 160 -11.20 -9.94 28.62
N SER A 161 -11.76 -9.09 27.76
CA SER A 161 -11.87 -7.62 27.86
C SER A 161 -10.66 -6.91 28.50
N PRO A 162 -9.57 -6.63 27.75
CA PRO A 162 -8.49 -5.79 28.26
C PRO A 162 -9.02 -4.38 28.62
N PRO A 163 -8.44 -3.70 29.63
CA PRO A 163 -8.86 -2.34 29.99
C PRO A 163 -8.73 -1.37 28.81
N LYS A 164 -9.71 -0.48 28.60
CA LYS A 164 -9.70 0.53 27.52
C LYS A 164 -8.40 1.34 27.43
N GLY A 165 -7.72 1.55 28.56
CA GLY A 165 -6.44 2.29 28.60
C GLY A 165 -5.24 1.54 28.00
N TRP A 166 -5.26 0.20 27.97
CA TRP A 166 -4.19 -0.60 27.37
C TRP A 166 -4.21 -0.49 25.85
N ALA A 167 -5.39 -0.68 25.24
CA ALA A 167 -5.56 -0.60 23.78
C ALA A 167 -5.14 0.78 23.24
N LYS A 168 -5.42 1.86 24.01
CA LYS A 168 -4.97 3.21 23.67
C LYS A 168 -3.44 3.34 23.69
N LYS A 169 -2.77 2.84 24.74
CA LYS A 169 -1.30 2.89 24.84
C LYS A 169 -0.63 2.07 23.74
N GLU A 170 -1.18 0.90 23.43
CA GLU A 170 -0.65 0.04 22.36
C GLU A 170 -0.83 0.67 20.98
N HIS A 171 -1.97 1.33 20.74
CA HIS A 171 -2.20 2.13 19.55
C HIS A 171 -1.16 3.26 19.40
N GLU A 172 -0.94 4.06 20.44
CA GLU A 172 0.04 5.15 20.44
C GLU A 172 1.48 4.63 20.18
N LYS A 173 1.82 3.47 20.74
CA LYS A 173 3.10 2.80 20.49
C LYS A 173 3.23 2.38 19.02
N GLN A 174 2.20 1.77 18.44
CA GLN A 174 2.23 1.33 17.04
C GLN A 174 2.23 2.49 16.06
N GLU A 175 1.51 3.58 16.34
CA GLU A 175 1.62 4.81 15.55
C GLU A 175 3.04 5.38 15.60
N SER A 176 3.73 5.31 16.74
CA SER A 176 5.11 5.79 16.86
C SER A 176 6.09 4.91 16.07
N ILE A 177 5.90 3.58 16.07
CA ILE A 177 6.66 2.66 15.22
C ILE A 177 6.40 2.97 13.74
N LEU A 178 5.13 3.16 13.37
CA LEU A 178 4.73 3.49 12.01
C LEU A 178 5.27 4.83 11.54
N SER A 179 5.38 5.85 12.38
CA SER A 179 5.98 7.14 11.98
C SER A 179 7.41 6.94 11.47
N ILE A 180 8.22 6.11 12.14
CA ILE A 180 9.60 5.80 11.71
C ILE A 180 9.57 5.02 10.39
N VAL A 181 8.71 4.01 10.26
CA VAL A 181 8.60 3.22 9.03
C VAL A 181 8.13 4.09 7.85
N CYS A 182 7.13 4.95 8.05
CA CYS A 182 6.62 5.87 7.05
C CYS A 182 7.67 6.90 6.64
N TYR A 183 8.48 7.37 7.59
CA TYR A 183 9.61 8.24 7.32
C TYR A 183 10.66 7.53 6.45
N VAL A 184 11.02 6.28 6.78
CA VAL A 184 11.94 5.49 5.94
C VAL A 184 11.39 5.23 4.54
N LEU A 185 10.07 5.04 4.43
CA LEU A 185 9.36 4.88 3.16
C LEU A 185 9.17 6.17 2.36
N GLY A 186 9.58 7.33 2.88
CA GLY A 186 9.41 8.62 2.22
C GLY A 186 7.96 9.12 2.18
N LEU A 187 7.05 8.51 2.95
CA LEU A 187 5.64 8.90 3.01
C LEU A 187 5.41 10.14 3.90
N THR A 188 6.38 10.50 4.72
CA THR A 188 6.32 11.66 5.61
C THR A 188 7.72 12.16 5.91
N THR A 189 7.85 13.46 6.16
CA THR A 189 9.09 14.08 6.66
C THR A 189 9.16 14.09 8.18
N ASP A 190 8.06 13.82 8.88
CA ASP A 190 8.00 13.79 10.34
C ASP A 190 8.20 12.36 10.85
N LYS A 191 9.43 12.07 11.29
CA LYS A 191 9.83 10.77 11.85
C LYS A 191 9.08 10.39 13.13
N GLU A 192 8.61 11.35 13.92
CA GLU A 192 8.04 11.09 15.24
C GLU A 192 6.50 11.02 15.20
N ASN A 193 5.87 11.89 14.42
CA ASN A 193 4.42 12.07 14.42
C ASN A 193 3.76 11.88 13.05
N GLY A 194 4.51 11.52 12.00
CA GLY A 194 3.99 11.39 10.64
C GLY A 194 2.79 10.45 10.50
N ALA A 195 2.71 9.41 11.33
CA ALA A 195 1.56 8.48 11.38
C ALA A 195 0.54 8.78 12.50
N LYS A 196 0.86 9.63 13.48
CA LYS A 196 0.00 9.85 14.65
C LYS A 196 -1.27 10.61 14.28
N ASN A 197 -2.40 10.20 14.86
CA ASN A 197 -3.71 10.84 14.68
C ASN A 197 -4.16 10.93 13.22
N ARG A 198 -3.57 10.16 12.29
CA ARG A 198 -4.03 10.05 10.90
C ARG A 198 -5.27 9.14 10.79
N LEU A 199 -6.05 9.05 11.87
CA LEU A 199 -7.32 8.37 11.91
C LEU A 199 -8.42 9.25 11.27
N GLY A 200 -8.67 9.09 9.97
CA GLY A 200 -9.72 9.83 9.24
C GLY A 200 -9.96 9.31 7.83
N GLN A 201 -10.76 9.99 7.02
CA GLN A 201 -10.72 9.77 5.57
C GLN A 201 -9.56 10.59 5.01
N ASP A 202 -8.66 9.93 4.27
CA ASP A 202 -7.61 10.64 3.54
C ASP A 202 -8.24 11.51 2.43
N PRO A 203 -7.51 12.50 1.88
CA PRO A 203 -8.08 13.43 0.89
C PRO A 203 -8.65 12.75 -0.36
N ILE A 204 -8.03 11.66 -0.83
CA ILE A 204 -8.50 10.92 -2.01
C ILE A 204 -9.81 10.20 -1.68
N SER A 205 -9.85 9.53 -0.52
CA SER A 205 -11.07 8.92 -0.01
C SER A 205 -12.20 9.94 0.18
N ASN A 206 -11.91 11.17 0.61
CA ASN A 206 -12.92 12.23 0.75
C ASN A 206 -13.55 12.60 -0.60
N ILE A 207 -12.73 12.82 -1.63
CA ILE A 207 -13.18 13.11 -2.99
C ILE A 207 -14.07 11.99 -3.51
N VAL A 208 -13.59 10.75 -3.40
CA VAL A 208 -14.34 9.58 -3.89
C VAL A 208 -15.64 9.39 -3.09
N SER A 209 -15.60 9.59 -1.77
CA SER A 209 -16.75 9.52 -0.88
C SER A 209 -17.84 10.52 -1.30
N SER A 210 -17.48 11.74 -1.67
CA SER A 210 -18.42 12.74 -2.21
C SER A 210 -19.15 12.23 -3.47
N ILE A 211 -18.42 11.58 -4.38
CA ILE A 211 -18.98 11.02 -5.61
C ILE A 211 -19.90 9.83 -5.29
N THR A 212 -19.45 8.90 -4.43
CA THR A 212 -20.22 7.68 -4.09
C THR A 212 -21.46 8.01 -3.27
N ASN A 213 -21.40 8.98 -2.36
CA ASN A 213 -22.53 9.40 -1.54
C ASN A 213 -23.67 9.98 -2.38
N ARG A 214 -23.36 10.74 -3.43
CA ARG A 214 -24.36 11.23 -4.39
C ARG A 214 -25.05 10.09 -5.17
N ALA A 215 -24.40 8.93 -5.29
CA ALA A 215 -24.92 7.75 -5.96
C ALA A 215 -25.39 6.65 -4.99
N TYR A 216 -25.53 6.94 -3.68
CA TYR A 216 -25.78 5.93 -2.65
C TYR A 216 -26.98 5.03 -2.95
N GLY A 217 -28.12 5.61 -3.31
CA GLY A 217 -29.35 4.85 -3.60
C GLY A 217 -29.17 3.85 -4.74
N PHE A 218 -28.44 4.23 -5.78
CA PHE A 218 -28.12 3.38 -6.92
C PHE A 218 -27.09 2.30 -6.59
N ILE A 219 -26.01 2.67 -5.87
CA ILE A 219 -24.97 1.73 -5.43
C ILE A 219 -25.57 0.63 -4.55
N LYS A 220 -26.41 1.02 -3.58
CA LYS A 220 -27.10 0.10 -2.68
C LYS A 220 -27.96 -0.92 -3.42
N GLN A 221 -28.62 -0.51 -4.51
CA GLN A 221 -29.46 -1.39 -5.31
C GLN A 221 -28.68 -2.41 -6.15
N ASN A 222 -27.44 -2.09 -6.57
CA ASN A 222 -26.71 -2.87 -7.56
C ASN A 222 -25.54 -3.70 -7.01
N ILE A 223 -24.91 -3.29 -5.90
CA ILE A 223 -23.68 -3.93 -5.39
C ILE A 223 -23.94 -4.83 -4.18
N GLY A 224 -24.98 -4.53 -3.39
CA GLY A 224 -25.40 -5.36 -2.24
C GLY A 224 -24.36 -5.52 -1.13
N GLY A 225 -24.76 -6.21 -0.05
CA GLY A 225 -23.91 -6.46 1.12
C GLY A 225 -23.80 -5.29 2.10
N GLU A 226 -23.00 -5.48 3.15
CA GLU A 226 -22.69 -4.45 4.14
C GLU A 226 -21.81 -3.35 3.51
N ASP A 227 -22.16 -2.08 3.77
CA ASP A 227 -21.52 -0.84 3.29
C ASP A 227 -21.10 -0.85 1.81
N PRO A 228 -22.04 -0.94 0.85
CA PRO A 228 -21.74 -1.04 -0.57
C PRO A 228 -21.03 0.20 -1.15
N ASP A 229 -21.35 1.39 -0.64
CA ASP A 229 -20.69 2.66 -0.95
C ASP A 229 -19.21 2.65 -0.53
N ARG A 230 -18.93 2.18 0.68
CA ARG A 230 -17.55 2.04 1.19
C ARG A 230 -16.73 1.08 0.34
N LYS A 231 -17.34 -0.02 -0.14
CA LYS A 231 -16.68 -0.98 -1.05
C LYS A 231 -16.31 -0.33 -2.39
N VAL A 232 -17.22 0.45 -2.97
CA VAL A 232 -16.95 1.18 -4.22
C VAL A 232 -15.84 2.20 -4.01
N MET A 233 -15.93 2.99 -2.93
CA MET A 233 -14.93 3.99 -2.58
C MET A 233 -13.55 3.35 -2.47
N HIS A 234 -13.40 2.29 -1.67
CA HIS A 234 -12.13 1.60 -1.50
C HIS A 234 -11.55 1.05 -2.79
N LYS A 235 -12.38 0.46 -3.66
CA LYS A 235 -11.90 -0.03 -4.97
C LYS A 235 -11.34 1.09 -5.84
N ILE A 236 -12.04 2.21 -5.92
CA ILE A 236 -11.62 3.37 -6.73
C ILE A 236 -10.32 3.93 -6.16
N VAL A 237 -10.29 4.15 -4.86
CA VAL A 237 -9.12 4.64 -4.10
C VAL A 237 -7.91 3.72 -4.27
N ASP A 238 -8.08 2.41 -4.11
CA ASP A 238 -7.02 1.42 -4.25
C ASP A 238 -6.45 1.40 -5.67
N SER A 239 -7.33 1.48 -6.67
CA SER A 239 -6.94 1.49 -8.09
C SER A 239 -6.16 2.77 -8.42
N TYR A 240 -6.61 3.93 -7.93
CA TYR A 240 -5.91 5.19 -8.11
C TYR A 240 -4.51 5.16 -7.48
N TYR A 241 -4.40 4.75 -6.22
CA TYR A 241 -3.12 4.62 -5.55
C TYR A 241 -2.16 3.71 -6.32
N ARG A 242 -2.63 2.54 -6.78
CA ARG A 242 -1.83 1.59 -7.56
C ARG A 242 -1.32 2.19 -8.87
N CYS A 243 -2.12 3.03 -9.53
CA CYS A 243 -1.75 3.63 -10.80
C CYS A 243 -0.73 4.77 -10.66
N TYR A 244 -0.79 5.54 -9.56
CA TYR A 244 0.05 6.74 -9.38
C TYR A 244 1.25 6.56 -8.47
N SER A 245 1.28 5.53 -7.60
CA SER A 245 2.39 5.35 -6.66
C SER A 245 3.75 5.31 -7.34
N ASN A 246 3.89 4.53 -8.41
CA ASN A 246 5.15 4.43 -9.17
C ASN A 246 5.54 5.76 -9.85
N LYS A 247 4.57 6.55 -10.32
CA LYS A 247 4.83 7.84 -10.99
C LYS A 247 5.32 8.89 -10.00
N GLU A 248 4.73 8.90 -8.81
CA GLU A 248 5.11 9.76 -7.69
C GLU A 248 6.35 9.25 -6.93
N LYS A 249 6.98 8.16 -7.41
CA LYS A 249 8.09 7.49 -6.73
C LYS A 249 7.77 7.08 -5.29
N LEU A 250 6.50 6.80 -5.02
CA LEU A 250 6.01 6.31 -3.73
C LEU A 250 6.21 4.79 -3.63
N PRO A 251 6.25 4.24 -2.41
CA PRO A 251 6.28 2.80 -2.19
C PRO A 251 5.16 2.06 -2.93
N SER A 252 5.51 0.96 -3.59
CA SER A 252 4.53 0.12 -4.27
C SER A 252 3.52 -0.47 -3.28
N ALA A 253 2.35 -0.84 -3.78
CA ALA A 253 1.34 -1.53 -2.96
C ALA A 253 1.90 -2.81 -2.33
N GLU A 254 2.77 -3.54 -3.02
CA GLU A 254 3.43 -4.74 -2.50
C GLU A 254 4.34 -4.46 -1.29
N ILE A 255 5.07 -3.33 -1.30
CA ILE A 255 5.89 -2.92 -0.15
C ILE A 255 4.97 -2.59 1.03
N ILE A 256 3.89 -1.83 0.78
CA ILE A 256 2.90 -1.49 1.82
C ILE A 256 2.28 -2.76 2.41
N ASP A 257 1.89 -3.74 1.60
CA ASP A 257 1.29 -5.00 2.05
C ASP A 257 2.28 -5.86 2.86
N LYS A 258 3.56 -5.92 2.45
CA LYS A 258 4.62 -6.57 3.24
C LYS A 258 4.80 -5.90 4.60
N VAL A 259 4.77 -4.58 4.65
CA VAL A 259 4.87 -3.81 5.89
C VAL A 259 3.65 -4.08 6.78
N ILE A 260 2.42 -4.06 6.25
CA ILE A 260 1.19 -4.43 6.98
C ILE A 260 1.33 -5.83 7.59
N THR A 261 1.80 -6.79 6.80
CA THR A 261 2.00 -8.17 7.24
C THR A 261 3.05 -8.27 8.35
N GLU A 262 4.18 -7.58 8.23
CA GLU A 262 5.21 -7.62 9.26
C GLU A 262 4.82 -6.84 10.52
N ILE A 263 4.02 -5.78 10.40
CA ILE A 263 3.40 -5.12 11.56
C ILE A 263 2.51 -6.13 12.28
N ALA A 264 1.65 -6.85 11.57
CA ALA A 264 0.83 -7.90 12.15
C ALA A 264 1.71 -8.91 12.89
N ASN A 265 2.74 -9.46 12.26
CA ASN A 265 3.64 -10.44 12.89
C ASN A 265 4.42 -9.87 14.10
N THR A 266 4.83 -8.61 14.04
CA THR A 266 5.59 -7.96 15.12
C THR A 266 4.68 -7.61 16.31
N VAL A 267 3.40 -7.33 16.05
CA VAL A 267 2.40 -6.91 17.04
C VAL A 267 1.64 -8.10 17.64
N PHE A 268 1.41 -9.18 16.86
CA PHE A 268 0.64 -10.36 17.28
C PHE A 268 1.31 -11.16 18.41
N ILE A 269 2.54 -10.80 18.80
CA ILE A 269 3.27 -11.40 19.93
C ILE A 269 3.13 -10.48 21.16
N SER A 270 1.90 -10.29 21.65
CA SER A 270 1.63 -9.56 22.91
C SER A 270 0.29 -9.94 23.56
N SER A 271 -0.20 -11.14 23.28
CA SER A 271 -1.58 -11.53 23.57
C SER A 271 -1.84 -11.99 25.01
N ASN A 272 -0.98 -11.69 26.00
CA ASN A 272 -1.41 -11.68 27.40
C ASN A 272 -0.50 -10.86 28.34
N PRO A 273 -0.91 -9.69 28.85
CA PRO A 273 -0.15 -8.99 29.91
C PRO A 273 -0.20 -9.71 31.28
N HIS A 274 -0.94 -10.83 31.38
CA HIS A 274 -1.04 -11.66 32.58
C HIS A 274 -0.28 -13.00 32.49
N ASP A 275 0.39 -13.29 31.37
CA ASP A 275 1.34 -14.42 31.33
C ASP A 275 2.70 -13.95 31.82
N GLU A 276 3.26 -14.65 32.82
CA GLU A 276 4.67 -14.48 33.24
C GLU A 276 5.65 -14.70 32.07
N ASP A 277 5.18 -15.31 30.97
CA ASP A 277 5.86 -15.49 29.70
C ASP A 277 5.79 -14.27 28.74
N TYR A 278 5.24 -13.12 29.15
CA TYR A 278 5.30 -11.87 28.37
C TYR A 278 6.75 -11.43 28.08
N HIS A 279 7.71 -11.91 28.88
CA HIS A 279 9.14 -11.67 28.72
C HIS A 279 9.88 -12.73 27.89
N THR A 280 9.31 -13.91 27.64
CA THR A 280 10.03 -15.08 27.08
C THR A 280 9.79 -15.33 25.60
N LEU A 281 8.78 -14.69 24.97
CA LEU A 281 8.51 -14.79 23.53
C LEU A 281 9.09 -13.63 22.70
N LEU A 282 9.76 -12.67 23.37
CA LEU A 282 10.76 -11.80 22.77
C LEU A 282 12.04 -12.63 22.60
N ASP A 283 12.19 -13.30 21.46
CA ASP A 283 13.42 -13.93 20.96
C ASP A 283 14.70 -13.40 21.70
N ASP A 284 15.24 -14.21 22.63
CA ASP A 284 16.47 -14.06 23.45
C ASP A 284 16.83 -12.71 24.11
N CYS A 285 15.92 -11.73 24.16
CA CYS A 285 16.16 -10.46 24.84
C CYS A 285 15.12 -10.24 25.93
N ASN A 286 15.55 -10.41 27.19
CA ASN A 286 14.79 -10.22 28.43
C ASN A 286 14.17 -8.81 28.64
N SER A 287 14.12 -7.96 27.62
CA SER A 287 13.62 -6.58 27.68
C SER A 287 12.75 -6.27 26.46
N PRO A 288 11.59 -5.60 26.64
CA PRO A 288 10.74 -5.19 25.53
C PRO A 288 11.52 -4.31 24.55
N LEU A 289 11.46 -4.65 23.27
CA LEU A 289 12.10 -3.86 22.21
C LEU A 289 11.63 -2.40 22.27
N SER A 290 12.56 -1.47 22.11
CA SER A 290 12.22 -0.05 21.96
C SER A 290 11.38 0.19 20.70
N ILE A 291 10.74 1.36 20.60
CA ILE A 291 9.98 1.78 19.41
C ILE A 291 10.89 1.74 18.17
N GLU A 292 12.11 2.25 18.30
CA GLU A 292 13.11 2.28 17.22
C GLU A 292 13.54 0.88 16.81
N ALA A 293 13.86 -0.01 17.76
CA ALA A 293 14.24 -1.38 17.46
C ALA A 293 13.09 -2.16 16.78
N SER A 294 11.84 -1.90 17.18
CA SER A 294 10.66 -2.49 16.55
C SER A 294 10.48 -1.99 15.12
N ALA A 295 10.67 -0.69 14.89
CA ALA A 295 10.61 -0.11 13.54
C ALA A 295 11.71 -0.66 12.64
N HIS A 296 12.97 -0.71 13.12
CA HIS A 296 14.09 -1.24 12.34
C HIS A 296 13.96 -2.74 12.07
N LYS A 297 13.31 -3.52 12.94
CA LYS A 297 12.95 -4.92 12.65
C LYS A 297 11.99 -5.02 11.45
N ILE A 298 10.95 -4.18 11.42
CA ILE A 298 10.02 -4.11 10.28
C ILE A 298 10.76 -3.69 9.01
N ILE A 299 11.58 -2.64 9.07
CA ILE A 299 12.38 -2.16 7.94
C ILE A 299 13.32 -3.26 7.44
N SER A 300 14.05 -3.91 8.34
CA SER A 300 14.98 -5.00 8.02
C SER A 300 14.30 -6.14 7.28
N LYS A 301 13.11 -6.57 7.73
CA LYS A 301 12.41 -7.73 7.17
C LYS A 301 11.56 -7.42 5.95
N ALA A 302 10.77 -6.35 6.00
CA ALA A 302 9.78 -6.03 4.97
C ALA A 302 10.36 -5.20 3.82
N ILE A 303 11.39 -4.38 4.09
CA ILE A 303 11.97 -3.43 3.13
C ILE A 303 13.33 -3.93 2.65
N LEU A 304 14.28 -4.14 3.55
CA LEU A 304 15.68 -4.44 3.18
C LEU A 304 15.89 -5.90 2.76
N HIS A 305 15.41 -6.87 3.54
CA HIS A 305 15.66 -8.29 3.29
C HIS A 305 15.28 -8.76 1.89
N PRO A 306 14.09 -8.42 1.34
CA PRO A 306 13.68 -8.91 0.03
C PRO A 306 14.58 -8.44 -1.11
N ILE A 307 15.27 -7.31 -0.96
CA ILE A 307 16.09 -6.71 -2.02
C ILE A 307 17.58 -7.01 -1.80
N ILE A 308 18.07 -6.81 -0.58
CA ILE A 308 19.49 -6.95 -0.30
C ILE A 308 19.89 -8.43 -0.23
N SER A 309 19.07 -9.31 0.35
CA SER A 309 19.48 -10.71 0.53
C SER A 309 19.78 -11.44 -0.78
N GLU A 310 19.03 -11.17 -1.85
CA GLU A 310 19.24 -11.77 -3.17
C GLU A 310 20.63 -11.46 -3.72
N LYS A 311 21.09 -10.21 -3.56
CA LYS A 311 22.42 -9.79 -3.99
C LYS A 311 23.51 -10.53 -3.23
N TYR A 312 23.32 -10.72 -1.92
CA TYR A 312 24.31 -11.30 -1.02
C TYR A 312 24.28 -12.83 -0.99
N PHE A 313 23.18 -13.47 -1.37
CA PHE A 313 23.08 -14.92 -1.51
C PHE A 313 24.07 -15.50 -2.52
N LYS A 314 24.38 -14.75 -3.59
CA LYS A 314 25.37 -15.16 -4.61
C LYS A 314 26.79 -15.25 -4.05
N HIS A 315 27.04 -14.66 -2.89
CA HIS A 315 28.31 -14.66 -2.19
C HIS A 315 28.31 -15.63 -0.99
N MET A 316 27.31 -16.50 -0.88
CA MET A 316 27.27 -17.56 0.13
C MET A 316 27.57 -18.92 -0.49
N GLU A 317 28.44 -19.69 0.15
CA GLU A 317 28.63 -21.11 -0.14
C GLU A 317 28.12 -21.97 1.01
N SER A 318 27.55 -23.12 0.69
CA SER A 318 27.16 -24.12 1.69
C SER A 318 28.29 -25.11 1.85
N ARG A 319 28.88 -25.17 3.05
CA ARG A 319 29.83 -26.21 3.43
C ARG A 319 29.10 -27.32 4.16
N VAL A 320 29.13 -28.51 3.57
CA VAL A 320 28.63 -29.73 4.20
C VAL A 320 29.73 -30.30 5.09
N HIS A 321 29.49 -30.31 6.39
CA HIS A 321 30.36 -30.94 7.37
C HIS A 321 29.74 -32.28 7.77
N SER A 322 30.50 -33.36 7.58
CA SER A 322 30.16 -34.68 8.11
C SER A 322 31.00 -34.93 9.35
N ASN A 323 30.37 -34.91 10.51
CA ASN A 323 31.01 -35.22 11.78
C ASN A 323 30.48 -36.56 12.28
N SER A 324 31.38 -37.52 12.47
CA SER A 324 31.03 -38.81 13.08
C SER A 324 31.27 -38.77 14.58
N PHE A 325 30.26 -39.12 15.39
CA PHE A 325 30.41 -39.28 16.83
C PHE A 325 30.03 -40.69 17.28
N ARG A 326 30.63 -41.15 18.37
CA ARG A 326 30.29 -42.44 18.98
C ARG A 326 29.22 -42.23 20.04
N GLN A 327 28.13 -42.98 19.92
CA GLN A 327 27.12 -43.07 20.96
C GLN A 327 27.65 -43.86 22.17
N PRO A 328 27.03 -43.71 23.36
CA PRO A 328 27.44 -44.43 24.57
C PRO A 328 27.39 -45.96 24.43
N ASN A 329 26.58 -46.48 23.50
CA ASN A 329 26.50 -47.91 23.15
C ASN A 329 27.61 -48.39 22.18
N GLY A 330 28.52 -47.50 21.77
CA GLY A 330 29.61 -47.80 20.83
C GLY A 330 29.26 -47.65 19.34
N GLU A 331 27.99 -47.39 18.99
CA GLU A 331 27.58 -47.17 17.60
C GLU A 331 28.13 -45.84 17.08
N LYS A 332 28.68 -45.86 15.86
CA LYS A 332 29.15 -44.66 15.17
C LYS A 332 27.98 -44.06 14.39
N LYS A 333 27.54 -42.85 14.76
CA LYS A 333 26.55 -42.09 13.99
C LYS A 333 27.23 -40.92 13.29
N GLU A 334 26.76 -40.64 12.08
CA GLU A 334 27.15 -39.46 11.33
C GLU A 334 26.11 -38.37 11.53
N TYR A 335 26.58 -37.17 11.84
CA TYR A 335 25.81 -35.96 11.83
C TYR A 335 26.31 -35.11 10.66
N ILE A 336 25.41 -34.82 9.73
CA ILE A 336 25.68 -33.92 8.61
C ILE A 336 25.13 -32.54 9.00
N SER A 337 26.00 -31.55 9.17
CA SER A 337 25.59 -30.14 9.23
C SER A 337 25.86 -29.47 7.88
N MET A 338 24.92 -28.62 7.47
CA MET A 338 25.13 -27.68 6.38
C MET A 338 25.31 -26.30 7.01
N GLU A 339 26.52 -25.76 6.91
CA GLU A 339 26.84 -24.40 7.35
C GLU A 339 26.94 -23.49 6.13
N LYS A 340 26.31 -22.31 6.18
CA LYS A 340 26.50 -21.28 5.16
C LYS A 340 27.67 -20.40 5.57
N GLU A 341 28.64 -20.27 4.69
CA GLU A 341 29.75 -19.34 4.84
C GLU A 341 29.54 -18.17 3.89
N TYR A 342 29.65 -16.95 4.43
CA TYR A 342 29.62 -15.75 3.63
C TYR A 342 31.03 -15.45 3.14
N LEU A 343 31.25 -15.61 1.83
CA LEU A 343 32.57 -15.60 1.22
C LEU A 343 33.11 -14.20 0.94
N ALA A 344 32.24 -13.19 0.97
CA ALA A 344 32.66 -11.81 0.80
C ALA A 344 33.11 -11.24 2.15
N THR A 345 34.40 -11.29 2.43
CA THR A 345 34.98 -10.52 3.53
C THR A 345 35.01 -9.05 3.13
N ASP A 346 34.21 -8.23 3.83
CA ASP A 346 34.33 -6.78 3.72
C ASP A 346 35.61 -6.36 4.46
N GLU A 347 36.74 -6.29 3.75
CA GLU A 347 38.06 -5.95 4.30
C GLU A 347 38.19 -4.48 4.73
N THR A 348 37.08 -3.72 4.70
CA THR A 348 37.11 -2.29 5.02
C THR A 348 37.23 -2.05 6.52
N GLN A 349 38.03 -1.04 6.90
CA GLN A 349 38.19 -0.62 8.31
C GLN A 349 37.13 0.40 8.76
N HIS A 350 36.20 0.76 7.88
CA HIS A 350 35.26 1.86 8.07
C HIS A 350 33.86 1.49 7.59
N ILE A 351 32.83 1.68 8.42
CA ILE A 351 31.45 1.27 8.10
C ILE A 351 30.93 1.87 6.80
N TYR A 352 31.10 3.18 6.57
CA TYR A 352 30.69 3.85 5.32
C TYR A 352 31.45 3.37 4.07
N SER A 353 32.58 2.67 4.24
CA SER A 353 33.31 2.08 3.12
C SER A 353 32.80 0.69 2.74
N SER A 354 32.09 0.02 3.66
CA SER A 354 31.52 -1.30 3.46
C SER A 354 30.59 -1.34 2.25
N GLN A 355 30.70 -2.38 1.43
CA GLN A 355 29.78 -2.57 0.31
C GLN A 355 28.36 -2.84 0.81
N PHE A 356 28.22 -3.55 1.94
CA PHE A 356 26.92 -3.80 2.59
C PHE A 356 26.24 -2.51 3.00
N TYR A 357 26.98 -1.58 3.62
CA TYR A 357 26.44 -0.26 3.95
C TYR A 357 26.05 0.51 2.68
N LYS A 358 26.92 0.57 1.66
CA LYS A 358 26.66 1.32 0.42
C LYS A 358 25.43 0.80 -0.34
N ASP A 359 25.21 -0.51 -0.32
CA ASP A 359 24.05 -1.12 -0.96
C ASP A 359 22.75 -0.76 -0.22
N ILE A 360 22.77 -0.76 1.11
CA ILE A 360 21.63 -0.33 1.92
C ILE A 360 21.40 1.16 1.79
N GLU A 361 22.44 1.98 1.85
CA GLU A 361 22.37 3.42 1.60
C GLU A 361 21.76 3.70 0.24
N GLY A 362 22.28 3.09 -0.82
CA GLY A 362 21.78 3.28 -2.18
C GLY A 362 20.30 2.91 -2.30
N TYR A 363 19.89 1.80 -1.69
CA TYR A 363 18.49 1.38 -1.71
C TYR A 363 17.59 2.29 -0.88
N LEU A 364 17.95 2.59 0.36
CA LEU A 364 17.16 3.47 1.24
C LEU A 364 17.04 4.89 0.67
N ARG A 365 18.13 5.45 0.12
CA ARG A 365 18.09 6.77 -0.55
C ARG A 365 17.30 6.75 -1.86
N SER A 366 17.18 5.60 -2.53
CA SER A 366 16.29 5.45 -3.69
C SER A 366 14.81 5.53 -3.31
N ILE A 367 14.47 5.19 -2.06
CA ILE A 367 13.11 5.31 -1.51
C ILE A 367 12.90 6.72 -0.94
N ASN A 368 13.79 7.19 -0.07
CA ASN A 368 13.71 8.50 0.55
C ASN A 368 15.08 9.18 0.57
N THR A 369 15.23 10.22 -0.25
CA THR A 369 16.47 11.01 -0.34
C THR A 369 16.76 11.83 0.91
N ASN A 370 15.77 12.07 1.77
CA ASN A 370 15.87 12.90 2.96
C ASN A 370 16.35 12.14 4.21
N LEU A 371 16.68 10.85 4.08
CA LEU A 371 17.24 10.08 5.18
C LEU A 371 18.61 10.61 5.58
N THR A 372 18.80 10.79 6.89
CA THR A 372 20.09 11.19 7.44
C THR A 372 21.05 10.01 7.45
N ASP A 373 22.36 10.29 7.50
CA ASP A 373 23.39 9.26 7.58
C ASP A 373 23.20 8.37 8.81
N ASN A 374 22.69 8.93 9.92
CA ASN A 374 22.38 8.20 11.14
C ASN A 374 21.20 7.24 10.97
N ASP A 375 20.17 7.62 10.21
CA ASP A 375 19.03 6.73 9.93
C ASP A 375 19.49 5.51 9.12
N ILE A 376 20.31 5.77 8.10
CA ILE A 376 20.86 4.74 7.22
C ILE A 376 21.82 3.83 7.98
N LEU A 377 22.68 4.40 8.82
CA LEU A 377 23.61 3.67 9.68
C LEU A 377 22.87 2.72 10.62
N SER A 378 21.85 3.23 11.32
CA SER A 378 21.06 2.43 12.25
C SER A 378 20.35 1.28 11.53
N CYS A 379 19.70 1.55 10.40
CA CYS A 379 19.07 0.51 9.58
C CYS A 379 20.09 -0.52 9.06
N SER A 380 21.28 -0.08 8.68
CA SER A 380 22.34 -0.96 8.17
C SER A 380 22.87 -1.90 9.24
N MET A 381 23.13 -1.38 10.43
CA MET A 381 23.61 -2.17 11.56
C MET A 381 22.58 -3.22 12.00
N ASP A 382 21.32 -2.81 12.14
CA ASP A 382 20.23 -3.72 12.52
C ASP A 382 19.98 -4.77 11.45
N TYR A 383 19.95 -4.38 10.17
CA TYR A 383 19.78 -5.33 9.08
C TYR A 383 20.95 -6.31 8.96
N HIS A 384 22.19 -5.86 9.17
CA HIS A 384 23.35 -6.75 9.18
C HIS A 384 23.24 -7.82 10.27
N GLN A 385 22.85 -7.43 11.49
CA GLN A 385 22.63 -8.38 12.58
C GLN A 385 21.51 -9.36 12.24
N TYR A 386 20.39 -8.86 11.73
CA TYR A 386 19.28 -9.69 11.27
C TYR A 386 19.70 -10.69 10.19
N PHE A 387 20.45 -10.22 9.18
CA PHE A 387 20.95 -11.02 8.08
C PHE A 387 21.89 -12.14 8.56
N CYS A 388 22.86 -11.83 9.42
CA CYS A 388 23.75 -12.82 10.00
C CYS A 388 22.99 -13.86 10.81
N LYS A 389 22.04 -13.44 11.66
CA LYS A 389 21.20 -14.35 12.46
C LYS A 389 20.38 -15.28 11.56
N GLN A 390 19.76 -14.74 10.51
CA GLN A 390 18.89 -15.50 9.59
C GLN A 390 19.63 -16.62 8.86
N PHE A 391 20.93 -16.45 8.59
CA PHE A 391 21.74 -17.43 7.87
C PHE A 391 22.79 -18.15 8.73
N GLY A 392 22.81 -17.93 10.05
CA GLY A 392 23.79 -18.53 10.95
C GLY A 392 25.24 -18.12 10.64
N LEU A 393 25.44 -16.90 10.12
CA LEU A 393 26.75 -16.43 9.69
C LEU A 393 27.58 -15.97 10.89
N ASN A 394 28.82 -16.47 10.98
CA ASN A 394 29.78 -16.06 12.00
C ASN A 394 30.68 -14.93 11.45
N VAL A 395 30.08 -13.78 11.13
CA VAL A 395 30.76 -12.59 10.58
C VAL A 395 30.74 -11.47 11.62
N PRO A 396 31.84 -10.71 11.82
CA PRO A 396 31.84 -9.55 12.72
C PRO A 396 30.71 -8.57 12.38
N SER A 397 30.06 -8.00 13.40
CA SER A 397 29.02 -7.00 13.18
C SER A 397 29.59 -5.74 12.53
N LEU A 398 28.78 -5.01 11.77
CA LEU A 398 29.16 -3.67 11.29
C LEU A 398 29.57 -2.74 12.44
N ALA A 399 28.97 -2.90 13.63
CA ALA A 399 29.36 -2.16 14.84
C ALA A 399 30.83 -2.39 15.25
N ALA A 400 31.39 -3.58 14.98
CA ALA A 400 32.81 -3.83 15.21
C ALA A 400 33.70 -2.91 14.36
N LEU A 401 33.25 -2.53 13.15
CA LEU A 401 33.97 -1.58 12.29
C LEU A 401 34.01 -0.15 12.86
N GLU A 402 33.01 0.27 13.64
CA GLU A 402 33.05 1.59 14.32
C GLU A 402 34.19 1.67 15.34
N SER A 403 34.48 0.56 16.03
CA SER A 403 35.61 0.51 16.97
C SER A 403 36.96 0.67 16.25
N PHE A 404 37.09 0.13 15.03
CA PHE A 404 38.27 0.32 14.19
C PHE A 404 38.41 1.74 13.66
N GLN A 405 37.30 2.46 13.41
CA GLN A 405 37.33 3.89 13.06
C GLN A 405 37.94 4.75 14.16
N ARG A 406 37.56 4.51 15.43
CA ARG A 406 38.16 5.23 16.56
C ARG A 406 39.66 4.96 16.66
N LEU A 407 40.10 3.73 16.40
CA LEU A 407 41.52 3.38 16.39
C LEU A 407 42.29 4.06 15.24
N THR A 408 41.69 4.19 14.05
CA THR A 408 42.33 4.92 12.93
C THR A 408 42.43 6.42 13.23
N ILE A 409 41.39 7.01 13.81
CA ILE A 409 41.37 8.44 14.21
C ILE A 409 42.36 8.72 15.37
N GLU A 410 42.47 7.83 16.36
CA GLU A 410 43.46 7.94 17.44
C GLU A 410 44.89 7.69 16.94
N SER A 411 45.08 6.78 15.98
CA SER A 411 46.40 6.54 15.37
C SER A 411 46.89 7.76 14.57
N ASN A 412 45.97 8.51 13.94
CA ASN A 412 46.28 9.77 13.26
C ASN A 412 46.58 10.94 14.23
N LYS A 413 46.22 10.84 15.51
CA LYS A 413 46.64 11.80 16.56
C LYS A 413 48.01 11.48 17.17
N ARG A 414 48.58 10.29 16.94
CA ARG A 414 49.89 9.86 17.49
C ARG A 414 51.05 9.84 16.49
N ARG A 415 50.85 10.34 15.25
CA ARG A 415 51.94 10.56 14.28
C ARG A 415 52.21 12.04 14.02
N ALA A 416 52.50 12.77 15.09
CA ALA A 416 53.35 13.95 15.03
C ALA A 416 54.52 13.73 16.01
N VAL A 417 55.36 12.74 15.68
CA VAL A 417 56.70 12.65 16.27
C VAL A 417 57.61 13.38 15.29
N TYR A 418 57.99 14.60 15.68
CA TYR A 418 59.11 15.31 15.08
C TYR A 418 60.35 14.44 15.23
N ILE A 419 61.05 14.23 14.12
CA ILE A 419 62.40 13.68 14.10
C ILE A 419 63.35 14.89 14.20
N GLU A 420 64.17 14.92 15.26
CA GLU A 420 65.60 15.20 15.13
C GLU A 420 66.36 13.95 15.58
#